data_AF-A0A929JQJ7-F1
#
_entry.id   AF-A0A929JQJ7-F1
#
_cell.length_a   1.000
_cell.length_b   1.000
_cell.length_c   1.000
_cell.angle_alpha   90.00
_cell.angle_beta   90.00
_cell.angle_gamma   90.00
#
_symmetry.space_group_name_H-M   'P 1'
#
loop_
_entity.id
_entity.type
_entity.pdbx_description
1 polymer ?
#
loop_
_entity_poly.entity_id
_entity_poly.type
_entity_poly.pdbx_seq_one_letter_code
_entity_poly.pdbx_strand_id
1 'polypeptide(L)'
;MQQNLPSEKARLNIQISSELKSKLFQVSALQGKRVSVLVRESIEEKIKQTEKRMFEEEMKQAYLDLAQENLEISKDFEHIDAENL
;
A
#
# COMPACT_ATOMS: atom_id res chain seq x y z
N MET A 1 -16.02 -10.43 17.82
CA MET A 1 -15.46 -9.49 18.83
C MET A 1 -13.96 -9.45 18.62
N GLN A 2 -13.44 -8.42 17.95
CA GLN A 2 -11.99 -8.26 17.77
C GLN A 2 -11.38 -7.86 19.12
N GLN A 3 -10.55 -8.75 19.67
CA GLN A 3 -9.85 -8.51 20.92
C GLN A 3 -8.82 -7.39 20.69
N ASN A 4 -8.95 -6.30 21.44
CA ASN A 4 -7.94 -5.25 21.57
C ASN A 4 -6.70 -5.85 22.25
N LEU A 5 -5.86 -6.57 21.51
CA LEU A 5 -4.52 -6.89 21.97
C LEU A 5 -3.72 -5.57 22.03
N PRO A 6 -3.09 -5.24 23.17
CA PRO A 6 -2.22 -4.08 23.24
C PRO A 6 -1.12 -4.26 22.20
N SER A 7 -1.05 -3.34 21.23
CA SER A 7 -0.01 -3.30 20.22
C SER A 7 1.35 -3.38 20.91
N GLU A 8 2.03 -4.51 20.74
CA GLU A 8 3.36 -4.73 21.30
C GLU A 8 4.32 -3.73 20.66
N LYS A 9 4.87 -2.82 21.48
CA LYS A 9 5.71 -1.73 20.98
C LYS A 9 7.14 -2.23 20.77
N ALA A 10 7.52 -2.43 19.52
CA ALA A 10 8.91 -2.68 19.16
C ALA A 10 9.73 -1.38 19.15
N ARG A 11 11.01 -1.45 19.57
CA ARG A 11 11.97 -0.35 19.46
C ARG A 11 12.88 -0.59 18.26
N LEU A 12 13.01 0.42 17.41
CA LEU A 12 13.92 0.39 16.26
C LEU A 12 15.07 1.38 16.49
N ASN A 13 16.30 0.88 16.47
CA ASN A 13 17.51 1.70 16.50
C ASN A 13 18.05 1.83 15.08
N ILE A 14 18.07 3.06 14.54
CA ILE A 14 18.53 3.32 13.18
C ILE A 14 19.74 4.26 13.19
N GLN A 15 20.65 4.02 12.26
CA GLN A 15 21.70 4.98 11.91
C GLN A 15 21.27 5.73 10.66
N ILE A 16 21.34 7.05 10.73
CA ILE A 16 21.01 7.95 9.62
C ILE A 16 22.11 8.99 9.48
N SER A 17 22.24 9.58 8.30
CA SER A 17 23.19 10.67 8.09
C SER A 17 22.86 11.87 8.99
N SER A 18 23.89 12.63 9.36
CA SER A 18 23.74 13.86 10.15
C SER A 18 22.83 14.87 9.46
N GLU A 19 22.93 14.98 8.14
CA GLU A 19 22.08 15.84 7.33
C GLU A 19 20.61 15.43 7.43
N LEU A 20 20.31 14.13 7.31
CA LEU A 20 18.94 13.63 7.39
C LEU A 20 18.36 13.83 8.80
N LYS A 21 19.18 13.65 9.84
CA LYS A 21 18.79 13.95 11.22
C LYS A 21 18.40 15.42 11.37
N SER A 22 19.19 16.34 10.84
CA SER A 22 18.90 17.78 10.88
C SER A 22 17.60 18.11 10.13
N LYS A 23 17.39 17.55 8.93
CA LYS A 23 16.14 17.73 8.18
C LYS A 23 14.93 17.19 8.94
N LEU A 24 15.05 16.01 9.56
CA LEU A 24 13.98 15.44 10.40
C LEU A 24 13.60 16.36 11.55
N PHE A 25 14.58 16.97 12.24
CA PHE A 25 14.29 17.94 13.31
C PHE A 25 13.56 19.18 12.79
N GLN A 26 13.98 19.73 11.65
CA GLN A 26 13.33 20.89 11.03
C GLN A 26 11.87 20.57 10.65
N VAL A 27 11.65 19.47 9.94
CA VAL A 27 10.30 19.04 9.51
C VAL A 27 9.41 18.74 10.72
N SER A 28 9.96 18.07 11.73
CA SER A 28 9.26 17.77 12.98
C SER A 28 8.82 19.06 13.69
N ALA A 29 9.69 20.07 13.75
CA ALA A 29 9.38 21.37 14.34
C ALA A 29 8.29 22.12 13.55
N LEU A 30 8.37 22.13 12.22
CA LEU A 30 7.36 22.75 11.35
C LEU A 30 5.97 22.13 11.51
N GLN A 31 5.90 20.82 11.72
CA GLN A 31 4.63 20.10 11.91
C GLN A 31 4.16 20.06 13.36
N GLY A 32 4.93 20.59 14.32
CA GLY A 32 4.62 20.53 15.75
C GLY A 32 4.60 19.10 16.32
N LYS A 33 5.24 18.14 15.63
CA LYS A 33 5.27 16.72 16.03
C LYS A 33 6.60 16.38 16.68
N ARG A 34 6.65 15.24 17.39
CA ARG A 34 7.92 14.63 17.83
C ARG A 34 8.54 13.87 16.66
N VAL A 35 9.87 13.86 16.57
CA VAL A 35 10.60 13.14 15.51
C VAL A 35 10.18 11.67 15.46
N SER A 36 9.98 11.01 16.61
CA SER A 36 9.54 9.61 16.66
C SER A 36 8.13 9.38 16.11
N VAL A 37 7.23 10.35 16.25
CA VAL A 37 5.87 10.29 15.68
C VAL A 37 5.95 10.50 14.18
N LEU A 38 6.68 11.52 13.73
CA LEU A 38 6.89 11.78 12.30
C LEU A 38 7.50 10.58 11.58
N VAL A 39 8.55 9.98 12.16
CA VAL A 39 9.22 8.80 11.59
C VAL A 39 8.27 7.61 11.54
N ARG A 40 7.48 7.38 12.60
CA ARG A 40 6.48 6.30 12.61
C ARG A 40 5.44 6.48 11.52
N GLU A 41 4.79 7.64 11.47
CA GLU A 41 3.75 7.94 10.47
C GLU A 41 4.31 7.79 9.04
N SER A 42 5.53 8.27 8.81
CA SER A 42 6.18 8.17 7.50
C SER A 42 6.48 6.71 7.12
N ILE A 43 6.89 5.88 8.08
CA ILE A 43 7.12 4.44 7.85
C ILE A 43 5.79 3.74 7.54
N GLU A 44 4.75 3.98 8.33
CA GLU A 44 3.42 3.41 8.11
C GLU A 44 2.85 3.78 6.74
N GLU A 45 2.95 5.05 6.35
CA GLU A 45 2.53 5.52 5.04
C GLU A 45 3.33 4.84 3.92
N LYS A 46 4.66 4.74 4.08
CA LYS A 46 5.50 4.13 3.06
C LYS A 46 5.23 2.63 2.90
N ILE A 47 4.97 1.91 3.99
CA ILE A 47 4.57 0.50 3.96
C ILE A 47 3.26 0.37 3.17
N LYS A 48 2.23 1.14 3.53
CA LYS A 48 0.93 1.12 2.85
C LYS A 48 1.04 1.40 1.35
N GLN A 49 1.86 2.38 0.96
CA GLN A 49 2.11 2.68 -0.45
C GLN A 49 2.82 1.51 -1.17
N THR A 50 3.71 0.80 -0.48
CA THR A 50 4.44 -0.34 -1.04
C THR A 50 3.53 -1.54 -1.21
N GLU A 51 2.73 -1.87 -0.19
CA GLU A 51 1.72 -2.93 -0.24
C GLU A 51 0.71 -2.69 -1.35
N LYS A 52 0.20 -1.46 -1.47
CA LYS A 52 -0.72 -1.09 -2.56
C LYS A 52 -0.10 -1.36 -3.93
N ARG A 53 1.16 -0.95 -4.13
CA ARG A 53 1.85 -1.15 -5.42
C ARG A 53 2.05 -2.64 -5.73
N MET A 54 2.42 -3.43 -4.73
CA MET A 54 2.56 -4.88 -4.90
C MET A 54 1.23 -5.52 -5.30
N PHE A 55 0.16 -5.17 -4.59
CA PHE A 55 -1.18 -5.65 -4.90
C PHE A 55 -1.64 -5.25 -6.32
N GLU A 56 -1.39 -4.00 -6.73
CA GLU A 56 -1.74 -3.54 -8.08
C GLU A 56 -0.99 -4.30 -9.18
N GLU A 57 0.29 -4.63 -8.97
CA GLU A 57 1.07 -5.42 -9.92
C GLU A 57 0.60 -6.89 -9.96
N GLU A 58 0.32 -7.49 -8.80
CA GLU A 58 -0.24 -8.85 -8.70
C GLU A 58 -1.60 -8.94 -9.40
N MET A 59 -2.49 -7.97 -9.17
CA MET A 59 -3.79 -7.90 -9.84
C MET A 59 -3.65 -7.76 -11.35
N LYS A 60 -2.76 -6.86 -11.80
CA LYS A 60 -2.47 -6.69 -13.23
C LYS A 60 -1.99 -7.99 -13.86
N GLN A 61 -1.08 -8.71 -13.20
CA GLN A 61 -0.59 -9.99 -13.69
C GLN A 61 -1.72 -11.03 -13.74
N ALA A 62 -2.53 -11.13 -12.70
CA ALA A 62 -3.68 -12.05 -12.68
C ALA A 62 -4.68 -11.77 -13.81
N TYR A 63 -4.97 -10.50 -14.10
CA TYR A 63 -5.82 -10.13 -15.24
C TYR A 63 -5.22 -10.53 -16.60
N LEU A 64 -3.90 -10.39 -16.76
CA LEU A 64 -3.22 -10.80 -17.99
C LEU A 64 -3.23 -12.33 -18.14
N ASP A 65 -3.01 -13.06 -17.06
CA ASP A 65 -3.02 -14.53 -17.08
C ASP A 65 -4.42 -15.07 -17.42
N LEU A 66 -5.48 -14.40 -16.97
CA LEU A 66 -6.87 -14.74 -17.28
C LEU A 66 -7.37 -14.13 -18.59
N ALA A 67 -6.56 -13.37 -19.32
CA ALA A 67 -7.04 -12.59 -20.47
C ALA A 67 -7.61 -13.47 -21.59
N GLN A 68 -6.99 -14.62 -21.86
CA GLN A 68 -7.46 -15.54 -22.91
C GLN A 68 -8.76 -16.23 -22.51
N GLU A 69 -8.85 -16.75 -21.29
CA GLU A 69 -10.06 -17.38 -20.76
C GLU A 69 -11.23 -16.38 -20.69
N ASN A 70 -10.97 -15.15 -20.20
CA ASN A 70 -11.98 -14.09 -20.16
C ASN A 70 -12.47 -13.71 -21.57
N LEU A 71 -11.59 -13.73 -22.57
CA LEU A 71 -11.95 -13.44 -23.96
C LEU A 71 -12.80 -14.56 -24.57
N GLU A 72 -12.50 -15.82 -24.25
CA GLU A 72 -13.27 -16.99 -24.69
C GLU A 72 -14.67 -16.97 -24.06
N ILE A 73 -14.77 -16.76 -22.74
CA ILE A 73 -16.04 -16.60 -22.04
C ILE A 73 -16.84 -15.43 -22.65
N SER A 74 -16.22 -14.27 -22.86
CA SER A 74 -16.94 -13.10 -23.39
C SER A 74 -17.56 -13.37 -24.76
N LYS A 75 -16.91 -14.17 -25.61
CA LYS A 75 -17.45 -14.57 -26.92
C LYS A 75 -18.62 -15.54 -26.79
N ASP A 76 -18.56 -16.45 -25.83
CA ASP A 76 -19.66 -17.40 -25.58
C ASP A 76 -20.95 -16.70 -25.13
N PHE A 77 -20.84 -15.53 -24.50
CA PHE A 77 -21.99 -14.71 -24.07
C PHE A 77 -22.43 -13.64 -25.07
N GLU A 78 -21.66 -13.37 -26.14
CA GLU A 78 -21.94 -12.32 -27.13
C GLU A 78 -23.30 -12.50 -27.83
N HIS A 79 -23.71 -13.76 -28.06
CA HIS A 79 -25.00 -14.08 -28.67
C HIS A 79 -26.20 -13.84 -27.74
N ILE A 80 -26.04 -14.03 -26.43
CA ILE A 80 -27.12 -13.85 -25.45
C ILE A 80 -27.34 -12.36 -25.15
N ASP A 81 -26.28 -11.56 -25.16
CA ASP A 81 -26.36 -10.11 -24.98
C ASP A 81 -27.00 -9.41 -26.20
N ALA A 82 -26.77 -9.93 -27.41
CA ALA A 82 -27.37 -9.40 -28.63
C ALA A 82 -28.89 -9.63 -28.74
N GLU A 83 -29.44 -10.64 -28.06
CA GLU A 83 -30.89 -10.94 -28.05
C GLU A 83 -31.69 -10.09 -27.04
N ASN A 84 -31.02 -9.33 -26.16
CA ASN A 84 -31.64 -8.45 -25.16
C ASN A 84 -31.66 -6.95 -25.58
N LEU A 85 -31.43 -6.64 -26.86
CA LEU A 85 -31.56 -5.30 -27.47
C LEU A 85 -32.95 -5.07 -28.07
#